data_AF-A0A842TX27-F1
#
_entry.id   AF-A0A842TX27-F1
#
_cell.length_a   1.000
_cell.length_b   1.000
_cell.length_c   1.000
_cell.angle_alpha   90.00
_cell.angle_beta   90.00
_cell.angle_gamma   90.00
#
_symmetry.space_group_name_H-M   'P 1'
#
loop_
_entity.id
_entity.type
_entity.pdbx_description
1 polymer ?
#
loop_
_entity_poly.entity_id
_entity_poly.type
_entity_poly.pdbx_seq_one_letter_code
_entity_poly.pdbx_strand_id
1 'polypeptide(L)'
;MFKKLKGILSKKEEANVVLNTNAPKEWPSVNVRSLNPENPAIFSINFAASFMEVMKKVNGKIVQLVPKYLGAEGLLEATLEATVKNKRYIVFAFTKSDSTISGQFKTAKKFVNKELNCEALYYAPEVLSEKAKESSPFREFGVDILSVVKEFPKEGYALWWATKKEKKFIGSKVQKDIHRSFKALDQIESYVFGSIARTLKLSEGSRRVGLPKEPITLPIEGPNNEIFLLYASSEKGIQFRFNTKKDAKYRDFFWNQFAKYAEGWKKVILKEGWPLDQYKDNHPYEWYKFLEQNTKKDGAKDLKIGLSILK
;
A
#
# COMPACT_ATOMS: atom_id res chain seq x y z
N MET A 1 14.88 -21.85 23.80
CA MET A 1 15.08 -21.93 22.33
C MET A 1 16.30 -21.16 21.80
N PHE A 2 16.78 -20.10 22.48
CA PHE A 2 17.92 -19.26 22.01
C PHE A 2 19.35 -19.80 22.27
N LYS A 3 19.53 -20.93 22.96
CA LYS A 3 20.87 -21.49 23.26
C LYS A 3 21.44 -22.43 22.19
N LYS A 4 20.65 -22.88 21.22
CA LYS A 4 21.07 -23.88 20.21
C LYS A 4 21.59 -23.32 18.87
N LEU A 5 21.62 -21.99 18.71
CA LEU A 5 22.13 -21.32 17.48
C LEU A 5 23.62 -20.95 17.55
N LYS A 6 24.31 -21.18 18.67
CA LYS A 6 25.74 -20.84 18.82
C LYS A 6 26.72 -21.81 18.15
N GLY A 7 26.26 -22.95 17.63
CA GLY A 7 27.12 -24.03 17.14
C GLY A 7 27.38 -24.09 15.62
N ILE A 8 26.73 -23.26 14.80
CA ILE A 8 26.80 -23.35 13.32
C ILE A 8 27.62 -22.21 12.70
N LEU A 9 28.07 -21.22 13.49
CA LEU A 9 28.91 -20.13 13.01
C LEU A 9 30.38 -20.46 13.25
N SER A 10 30.95 -21.34 12.42
CA SER A 10 32.40 -21.39 12.28
C SER A 10 32.88 -20.02 11.77
N LYS A 11 33.84 -19.45 12.49
CA LYS A 11 34.43 -18.12 12.22
C LYS A 11 35.21 -18.15 10.90
N LYS A 12 34.53 -18.04 9.76
CA LYS A 12 35.10 -17.24 8.68
C LYS A 12 34.87 -15.79 9.07
N GLU A 13 35.92 -14.98 9.10
CA GLU A 13 35.77 -13.53 9.09
C GLU A 13 34.98 -13.17 7.83
N GLU A 14 33.66 -13.02 7.98
CA GLU A 14 32.83 -12.49 6.90
C GLU A 14 33.29 -11.05 6.68
N ALA A 15 33.90 -10.80 5.51
CA ALA A 15 34.38 -9.49 5.14
C ALA A 15 33.22 -8.50 5.18
N ASN A 16 33.35 -7.45 6.00
CA ASN A 16 32.37 -6.37 6.04
C ASN A 16 32.36 -5.66 4.67
N VAL A 17 31.18 -5.56 4.06
CA VAL A 17 30.96 -4.85 2.81
C VAL A 17 30.55 -3.42 3.12
N VAL A 18 31.36 -2.46 2.68
CA VAL A 18 31.05 -1.03 2.74
C VAL A 18 30.08 -0.69 1.60
N LEU A 19 28.93 -0.10 1.90
CA LEU A 19 27.93 0.25 0.88
C LEU A 19 28.18 1.65 0.32
N ASN A 20 28.04 1.79 -1.00
CA ASN A 20 28.00 3.05 -1.73
C ASN A 20 26.63 3.72 -1.58
N THR A 21 26.60 5.05 -1.51
CA THR A 21 25.37 5.80 -1.22
C THR A 21 25.38 7.22 -1.80
N ASN A 22 24.19 7.81 -1.96
CA ASN A 22 24.00 9.24 -2.18
C ASN A 22 23.58 10.01 -0.91
N ALA A 23 23.73 9.41 0.27
CA ALA A 23 23.51 10.10 1.55
C ALA A 23 24.44 11.32 1.70
N PRO A 24 24.10 12.30 2.56
CA PRO A 24 24.98 13.43 2.86
C PRO A 24 26.39 12.98 3.24
N LYS A 25 27.41 13.68 2.73
CA LYS A 25 28.82 13.26 2.87
C LYS A 25 29.29 13.16 4.33
N GLU A 26 28.65 13.92 5.21
CA GLU A 26 28.91 13.90 6.66
C GLU A 26 28.32 12.68 7.37
N TRP A 27 27.48 11.87 6.71
CA TRP A 27 26.95 10.65 7.30
C TRP A 27 28.02 9.54 7.27
N PRO A 28 28.22 8.81 8.38
CA PRO A 28 29.08 7.65 8.39
C PRO A 28 28.67 6.59 7.35
N SER A 29 29.66 5.89 6.78
CA SER A 29 29.41 4.76 5.88
C SER A 29 28.66 3.63 6.58
N VAL A 30 27.81 2.93 5.82
CA VAL A 30 27.10 1.73 6.29
C VAL A 30 27.90 0.50 5.88
N ASN A 31 28.27 -0.31 6.87
CA ASN A 31 28.97 -1.58 6.67
C ASN A 31 28.04 -2.74 7.00
N VAL A 32 27.84 -3.67 6.08
CA VAL A 32 27.04 -4.88 6.31
C VAL A 32 27.94 -6.10 6.31
N ARG A 33 27.60 -7.12 7.11
CA ARG A 33 28.41 -8.35 7.21
C ARG A 33 28.46 -9.14 5.89
N SER A 34 27.35 -9.14 5.17
CA SER A 34 27.21 -9.84 3.89
C SER A 34 26.03 -9.24 3.13
N LEU A 35 26.12 -9.24 1.80
CA LEU A 35 25.02 -8.85 0.91
C LEU A 35 23.94 -9.93 0.80
N ASN A 36 24.31 -11.19 1.03
CA ASN A 36 23.44 -12.38 0.99
C ASN A 36 22.25 -12.27 -0.01
N PRO A 37 22.51 -12.23 -1.33
CA PRO A 37 21.45 -12.01 -2.33
C PRO A 37 20.38 -13.11 -2.34
N GLU A 38 20.73 -14.32 -1.90
CA GLU A 38 19.81 -15.45 -1.77
C GLU A 38 18.85 -15.33 -0.58
N ASN A 39 19.17 -14.45 0.39
CA ASN A 39 18.29 -14.17 1.52
C ASN A 39 18.21 -12.66 1.81
N PRO A 40 17.38 -11.93 1.04
CA PRO A 40 17.20 -10.48 1.19
C PRO A 40 16.73 -10.03 2.58
N ALA A 41 16.06 -10.91 3.33
CA ALA A 41 15.62 -10.61 4.69
C ALA A 41 16.82 -10.51 5.67
N ILE A 42 17.80 -11.41 5.55
CA ILE A 42 19.04 -11.34 6.35
C ILE A 42 19.79 -10.05 6.02
N PHE A 43 19.93 -9.71 4.73
CA PHE A 43 20.52 -8.45 4.32
C PHE A 43 19.79 -7.24 4.93
N SER A 44 18.47 -7.21 4.85
CA SER A 44 17.65 -6.10 5.36
C SER A 44 17.81 -5.90 6.88
N ILE A 45 17.91 -7.00 7.65
CA ILE A 45 18.16 -6.95 9.10
C ILE A 45 19.56 -6.41 9.38
N ASN A 46 20.58 -6.92 8.69
CA ASN A 46 21.96 -6.46 8.85
C ASN A 46 22.11 -4.98 8.46
N PHE A 47 21.48 -4.57 7.36
CA PHE A 47 21.45 -3.19 6.91
C PHE A 47 20.79 -2.29 7.94
N ALA A 48 19.59 -2.65 8.43
CA ALA A 48 18.88 -1.87 9.44
C ALA A 48 19.71 -1.72 10.73
N ALA A 49 20.37 -2.79 11.18
CA ALA A 49 21.27 -2.76 12.34
C ALA A 49 22.43 -1.78 12.15
N SER A 50 23.13 -1.85 11.03
CA SER A 50 24.24 -0.93 10.73
C SER A 50 23.77 0.51 10.51
N PHE A 51 22.61 0.70 9.87
CA PHE A 51 22.03 2.02 9.64
C PHE A 51 21.57 2.68 10.95
N MET A 52 21.10 1.92 11.95
CA MET A 52 20.83 2.46 13.28
C MET A 52 22.06 3.12 13.92
N GLU A 53 23.25 2.54 13.74
CA GLU A 53 24.50 3.14 14.25
C GLU A 53 24.85 4.45 13.52
N VAL A 54 24.57 4.54 12.21
CA VAL A 54 24.66 5.81 11.47
C VAL A 54 23.70 6.84 12.05
N MET A 55 22.43 6.46 12.25
CA MET A 55 21.40 7.36 12.81
C MET A 55 21.78 7.89 14.18
N LYS A 56 22.33 7.07 15.08
CA LYS A 56 22.83 7.54 16.39
C LYS A 56 23.88 8.64 16.25
N LYS A 57 24.85 8.46 15.34
CA LYS A 57 25.95 9.41 15.13
C LYS A 57 25.51 10.74 14.55
N VAL A 58 24.47 10.74 13.71
CA VAL A 58 23.93 11.96 13.09
C VAL A 58 22.74 12.55 13.86
N ASN A 59 22.46 12.06 15.06
CA ASN A 59 21.29 12.42 15.87
C ASN A 59 19.96 12.28 15.08
N GLY A 60 19.87 11.20 14.32
CA GLY A 60 18.72 10.78 13.54
C GLY A 60 17.89 9.71 14.21
N LYS A 61 16.75 9.38 13.62
CA LYS A 61 15.85 8.31 14.06
C LYS A 61 15.33 7.53 12.88
N ILE A 62 15.26 6.20 13.01
CA ILE A 62 14.48 5.36 12.11
C ILE A 62 13.01 5.52 12.52
N VAL A 63 12.16 5.87 11.56
CA VAL A 63 10.71 6.04 11.75
C VAL A 63 9.99 4.71 11.57
N GLN A 64 10.34 3.98 10.50
CA GLN A 64 9.66 2.75 10.12
C GLN A 64 10.60 1.84 9.34
N LEU A 65 10.46 0.52 9.55
CA LEU A 65 11.10 -0.50 8.72
C LEU A 65 10.10 -0.99 7.66
N VAL A 66 10.60 -1.20 6.44
CA VAL A 66 9.81 -1.65 5.29
C VAL A 66 8.54 -0.81 5.05
N PRO A 67 8.65 0.54 5.01
CA PRO A 67 7.50 1.39 4.75
C PRO A 67 6.99 1.18 3.32
N LYS A 68 5.67 1.24 3.18
CA LYS A 68 4.95 1.02 1.92
C LYS A 68 4.25 2.31 1.52
N TYR A 69 4.42 2.73 0.27
CA TYR A 69 3.82 3.95 -0.26
C TYR A 69 2.96 3.66 -1.48
N LEU A 70 1.72 4.11 -1.44
CA LEU A 70 0.79 3.94 -2.54
C LEU A 70 0.92 5.08 -3.55
N GLY A 71 0.96 4.73 -4.83
CA GLY A 71 1.02 5.65 -5.94
C GLY A 71 0.04 5.27 -7.06
N ALA A 72 -0.02 6.13 -8.09
CA ALA A 72 -0.82 5.87 -9.29
C ALA A 72 -0.40 4.59 -10.04
N GLU A 73 0.89 4.25 -9.99
CA GLU A 73 1.47 3.09 -10.68
C GLU A 73 1.34 1.80 -9.87
N GLY A 74 1.43 1.86 -8.54
CA GLY A 74 1.33 0.71 -7.68
C GLY A 74 1.80 1.01 -6.27
N LEU A 75 2.39 0.01 -5.62
CA LEU A 75 2.98 0.12 -4.30
C LEU A 75 4.50 0.18 -4.39
N LEU A 76 5.09 1.24 -3.82
CA LEU A 76 6.51 1.36 -3.63
C LEU A 76 6.86 0.85 -2.23
N GLU A 77 7.75 -0.13 -2.15
CA GLU A 77 8.31 -0.60 -0.89
C GLU A 77 9.75 -0.10 -0.77
N ALA A 78 10.06 0.55 0.35
CA ALA A 78 11.43 0.97 0.66
C ALA A 78 11.98 0.12 1.81
N THR A 79 13.29 0.19 2.05
CA THR A 79 13.90 -0.59 3.14
C THR A 79 13.58 0.00 4.50
N LEU A 80 13.65 1.33 4.63
CA LEU A 80 13.29 2.04 5.85
C LEU A 80 12.98 3.52 5.58
N GLU A 81 12.32 4.16 6.54
CA GLU A 81 12.16 5.60 6.63
C GLU A 81 12.98 6.13 7.81
N ALA A 82 13.66 7.25 7.62
CA ALA A 82 14.45 7.92 8.65
C ALA A 82 14.20 9.42 8.70
N THR A 83 14.52 10.02 9.85
CA THR A 83 14.49 11.47 10.05
C THR A 83 15.80 11.95 10.66
N VAL A 84 16.36 13.05 10.14
CA VAL A 84 17.56 13.71 10.67
C VAL A 84 17.34 15.21 10.62
N LYS A 85 17.48 15.91 11.75
CA LYS A 85 17.23 17.38 11.85
C LYS A 85 15.89 17.80 11.22
N ASN A 86 14.82 17.06 11.50
CA ASN A 86 13.47 17.23 10.94
C ASN A 86 13.34 17.04 9.41
N LYS A 87 14.40 16.64 8.71
CA LYS A 87 14.32 16.19 7.31
C LYS A 87 13.99 14.72 7.25
N ARG A 88 13.05 14.36 6.37
CA ARG A 88 12.60 12.99 6.13
C ARG A 88 13.36 12.37 4.97
N TYR A 89 13.74 11.10 5.11
CA TYR A 89 14.50 10.33 4.14
C TYR A 89 13.83 8.96 3.90
N ILE A 90 13.64 8.60 2.64
CA ILE A 90 13.20 7.26 2.23
C ILE A 90 14.43 6.50 1.74
N VAL A 91 14.76 5.40 2.39
CA VAL A 91 16.02 4.69 2.18
C VAL A 91 15.77 3.35 1.49
N PHE A 92 16.48 3.14 0.40
CA PHE A 92 16.49 1.89 -0.38
C PHE A 92 17.85 1.22 -0.23
N ALA A 93 17.87 -0.02 0.21
CA ALA A 93 19.09 -0.82 0.29
C ALA A 93 19.02 -1.95 -0.74
N PHE A 94 20.08 -2.10 -1.52
CA PHE A 94 20.17 -3.07 -2.60
C PHE A 94 21.30 -4.07 -2.34
N THR A 95 21.11 -5.32 -2.77
CA THR A 95 22.14 -6.37 -2.73
C THR A 95 22.95 -6.45 -4.03
N LYS A 96 22.58 -5.67 -5.06
CA LYS A 96 23.18 -5.60 -6.39
C LYS A 96 23.10 -4.16 -6.92
N SER A 97 23.93 -3.84 -7.92
CA SER A 97 24.03 -2.49 -8.53
C SER A 97 23.92 -2.49 -10.06
N ASP A 98 23.06 -3.35 -10.63
CA ASP A 98 22.89 -3.42 -12.09
C ASP A 98 22.05 -2.25 -12.66
N SER A 99 21.92 -2.22 -14.00
CA SER A 99 21.17 -1.19 -14.72
C SER A 99 19.67 -1.20 -14.40
N THR A 100 19.11 -2.36 -14.03
CA THR A 100 17.70 -2.49 -13.63
C THR A 100 17.48 -1.82 -12.28
N ILE A 101 18.31 -2.14 -11.28
CA ILE A 101 18.26 -1.50 -9.95
C ILE A 101 18.47 0.00 -10.05
N SER A 102 19.43 0.44 -10.87
CA SER A 102 19.68 1.86 -11.13
C SER A 102 18.44 2.55 -11.72
N GLY A 103 17.78 1.91 -12.70
CA GLY A 103 16.54 2.39 -13.29
C GLY A 103 15.36 2.45 -12.31
N GLN A 104 15.24 1.44 -11.45
CA GLN A 104 14.20 1.37 -10.42
C GLN A 104 14.37 2.45 -9.37
N PHE A 105 15.59 2.65 -8.87
CA PHE A 105 15.87 3.72 -7.91
C PHE A 105 15.62 5.11 -8.51
N LYS A 106 15.96 5.32 -9.80
CA LYS A 106 15.68 6.60 -10.49
C LYS A 106 14.19 6.93 -10.51
N THR A 107 13.35 5.95 -10.84
CA THR A 107 11.89 6.08 -10.78
C THR A 107 11.39 6.28 -9.35
N ALA A 108 11.89 5.49 -8.39
CA ALA A 108 11.52 5.61 -6.96
C ALA A 108 11.87 6.99 -6.40
N LYS A 109 13.06 7.52 -6.73
CA LYS A 109 13.52 8.86 -6.33
C LYS A 109 12.60 9.94 -6.88
N LYS A 110 12.17 9.85 -8.14
CA LYS A 110 11.18 10.79 -8.70
C LYS A 110 9.87 10.76 -7.94
N PHE A 111 9.35 9.56 -7.65
CA PHE A 111 8.14 9.39 -6.85
C PHE A 111 8.30 9.97 -5.44
N VAL A 112 9.35 9.62 -4.72
CA VAL A 112 9.61 10.10 -3.36
C VAL A 112 9.70 11.63 -3.33
N ASN A 113 10.48 12.23 -4.24
CA ASN A 113 10.65 13.67 -4.29
C ASN A 113 9.34 14.40 -4.64
N LYS A 114 8.59 13.90 -5.63
CA LYS A 114 7.39 14.57 -6.16
C LYS A 114 6.15 14.31 -5.31
N GLU A 115 5.95 13.07 -4.89
CA GLU A 115 4.70 12.60 -4.30
C GLU A 115 4.76 12.61 -2.76
N LEU A 116 5.93 12.39 -2.16
CA LEU A 116 6.14 12.37 -0.71
C LEU A 116 6.87 13.61 -0.18
N ASN A 117 7.36 14.48 -1.07
CA ASN A 117 8.09 15.71 -0.73
C ASN A 117 9.23 15.49 0.28
N CYS A 118 10.04 14.46 0.05
CA CYS A 118 11.20 14.13 0.88
C CYS A 118 12.35 13.58 0.01
N GLU A 119 13.50 13.28 0.62
CA GLU A 119 14.68 12.83 -0.12
C GLU A 119 14.77 11.29 -0.18
N ALA A 120 15.06 10.75 -1.37
CA ALA A 120 15.37 9.33 -1.54
C ALA A 120 16.88 9.07 -1.44
N LEU A 121 17.27 8.12 -0.59
CA LEU A 121 18.63 7.63 -0.44
C LEU A 121 18.74 6.19 -0.93
N TYR A 122 19.86 5.84 -1.54
CA TYR A 122 20.22 4.44 -1.80
C TYR A 122 21.45 4.02 -1.00
N TYR A 123 21.54 2.72 -0.73
CA TYR A 123 22.74 2.03 -0.29
C TYR A 123 22.91 0.77 -1.14
N ALA A 124 24.04 0.62 -1.81
CA ALA A 124 24.26 -0.48 -2.75
C ALA A 124 25.74 -0.92 -2.78
N PRO A 125 26.08 -2.12 -3.28
CA PRO A 125 27.47 -2.59 -3.34
C PRO A 125 28.37 -1.70 -4.19
N GLU A 126 27.84 -1.16 -5.29
CA GLU A 126 28.51 -0.24 -6.21
C GLU A 126 27.64 0.99 -6.47
N VAL A 127 28.26 2.05 -7.01
CA VAL A 127 27.56 3.29 -7.40
C VAL A 127 26.50 2.99 -8.47
N LEU A 128 25.25 3.42 -8.25
CA LEU A 128 24.17 3.24 -9.23
C LEU A 128 24.39 4.15 -10.45
N SER A 129 24.11 3.63 -11.64
CA SER A 129 24.36 4.33 -12.91
C SER A 129 23.31 5.41 -13.18
N GLU A 130 23.75 6.66 -13.33
CA GLU A 130 22.87 7.78 -13.70
C GLU A 130 22.30 7.65 -15.13
N LYS A 131 23.04 6.95 -15.99
CA LYS A 131 22.69 6.69 -17.40
C LYS A 131 21.64 5.59 -17.57
N ALA A 132 21.28 4.88 -16.51
CA ALA A 132 20.28 3.83 -16.58
C ALA A 132 18.91 4.38 -17.05
N LYS A 133 18.25 3.58 -17.90
CA LYS A 133 16.86 3.83 -18.31
C LYS A 133 15.94 3.57 -17.13
N GLU A 134 14.94 4.42 -16.96
CA GLU A 134 13.92 4.25 -15.92
C GLU A 134 13.15 2.95 -16.10
N SER A 135 12.93 2.25 -14.99
CA SER A 135 12.17 1.02 -14.88
C SER A 135 11.29 1.08 -13.63
N SER A 136 10.19 0.33 -13.60
CA SER A 136 9.23 0.40 -12.50
C SER A 136 9.77 -0.30 -11.23
N PRO A 137 9.81 0.40 -10.08
CA PRO A 137 10.03 -0.18 -8.76
C PRO A 137 8.71 -0.60 -8.10
N PHE A 138 7.56 -0.30 -8.71
CA PHE A 138 6.26 -0.50 -8.10
C PHE A 138 5.80 -1.94 -8.30
N ARG A 139 5.35 -2.57 -7.22
CA ARG A 139 4.57 -3.80 -7.29
C ARG A 139 3.08 -3.51 -7.40
N GLU A 140 2.33 -4.48 -7.87
CA GLU A 140 0.87 -4.41 -7.85
C GLU A 140 0.35 -4.34 -6.41
N PHE A 141 -0.77 -3.65 -6.23
CA PHE A 141 -1.49 -3.62 -4.96
C PHE A 141 -2.08 -5.00 -4.67
N GLY A 142 -1.85 -5.46 -3.45
CA GLY A 142 -2.52 -6.62 -2.88
C GLY A 142 -3.06 -6.27 -1.50
N VAL A 143 -4.06 -7.01 -1.05
CA VAL A 143 -4.67 -6.79 0.27
C VAL A 143 -3.75 -7.23 1.42
N ASP A 144 -2.63 -7.90 1.13
CA ASP A 144 -1.58 -8.33 2.07
C ASP A 144 -0.96 -7.19 2.90
N ILE A 145 -1.16 -5.95 2.44
CA ILE A 145 -0.63 -4.73 3.07
C ILE A 145 -1.61 -4.07 4.02
N LEU A 146 -2.80 -4.64 4.20
CA LEU A 146 -3.84 -4.10 5.06
C LEU A 146 -3.79 -4.78 6.43
N SER A 147 -4.07 -4.01 7.48
CA SER A 147 -4.16 -4.54 8.84
C SER A 147 -5.32 -3.88 9.60
N VAL A 148 -5.92 -4.60 10.55
CA VAL A 148 -6.94 -4.03 11.44
C VAL A 148 -6.24 -3.24 12.54
N VAL A 149 -6.74 -2.03 12.82
CA VAL A 149 -6.31 -1.23 13.97
C VAL A 149 -7.36 -1.26 15.08
N LYS A 150 -6.96 -1.04 16.33
CA LYS A 150 -7.89 -1.08 17.47
C LYS A 150 -8.72 0.19 17.60
N GLU A 151 -8.11 1.34 17.29
CA GLU A 151 -8.75 2.62 17.48
C GLU A 151 -9.69 2.91 16.32
N PHE A 152 -10.98 3.02 16.64
CA PHE A 152 -11.97 3.45 15.68
C PHE A 152 -11.87 4.98 15.53
N PRO A 153 -11.66 5.50 14.32
CA PRO A 153 -11.50 6.93 14.16
C PRO A 153 -12.84 7.64 14.37
N LYS A 154 -12.82 8.74 15.11
CA LYS A 154 -14.02 9.34 15.70
C LYS A 154 -15.03 9.85 14.69
N GLU A 155 -14.62 10.39 13.54
CA GLU A 155 -15.55 10.99 12.57
C GLU A 155 -14.87 11.38 11.23
N GLY A 156 -15.69 11.67 10.23
CA GLY A 156 -15.26 12.36 9.00
C GLY A 156 -14.78 11.45 7.89
N TYR A 157 -15.34 10.24 7.75
CA TYR A 157 -14.97 9.29 6.71
C TYR A 157 -16.03 9.20 5.62
N ALA A 158 -15.60 9.18 4.36
CA ALA A 158 -16.49 9.13 3.21
C ALA A 158 -15.90 8.29 2.08
N LEU A 159 -16.76 7.70 1.26
CA LEU A 159 -16.38 7.05 0.00
C LEU A 159 -15.75 8.08 -0.95
N TRP A 160 -16.38 9.26 -1.00
CA TRP A 160 -15.95 10.40 -1.80
C TRP A 160 -16.33 11.71 -1.12
N TRP A 161 -15.56 12.76 -1.39
CA TRP A 161 -15.88 14.14 -1.01
C TRP A 161 -15.34 15.10 -2.05
N ALA A 162 -16.00 16.26 -2.15
CA ALA A 162 -15.59 17.32 -3.04
C ALA A 162 -14.22 17.88 -2.64
N THR A 163 -13.39 18.17 -3.64
CA THR A 163 -12.09 18.82 -3.47
C THR A 163 -12.05 20.11 -4.28
N LYS A 164 -10.99 20.92 -4.11
CA LYS A 164 -10.77 22.10 -4.96
C LYS A 164 -10.67 21.72 -6.45
N LYS A 165 -10.13 20.55 -6.77
CA LYS A 165 -9.95 20.05 -8.14
C LYS A 165 -11.19 19.32 -8.68
N GLU A 166 -11.89 18.59 -7.81
CA GLU A 166 -13.05 17.78 -8.17
C GLU A 166 -14.25 18.19 -7.32
N LYS A 167 -15.03 19.16 -7.82
CA LYS A 167 -16.18 19.71 -7.09
C LYS A 167 -17.42 18.81 -7.10
N LYS A 168 -17.49 17.85 -8.03
CA LYS A 168 -18.64 16.96 -8.24
C LYS A 168 -18.15 15.51 -8.34
N PHE A 169 -18.95 14.58 -7.83
CA PHE A 169 -18.65 13.16 -7.93
C PHE A 169 -18.78 12.67 -9.36
N ILE A 170 -19.89 12.98 -10.02
CA ILE A 170 -20.15 12.58 -11.41
C ILE A 170 -19.13 13.24 -12.34
N GLY A 171 -18.46 12.41 -13.13
CA GLY A 171 -17.40 12.81 -14.05
C GLY A 171 -16.00 12.86 -13.42
N SER A 172 -15.88 12.73 -12.09
CA SER A 172 -14.58 12.69 -11.41
C SER A 172 -13.78 11.45 -11.80
N LYS A 173 -12.45 11.52 -11.68
CA LYS A 173 -11.59 10.37 -11.97
C LYS A 173 -11.89 9.22 -11.01
N VAL A 174 -11.98 9.55 -9.72
CA VAL A 174 -12.25 8.57 -8.66
C VAL A 174 -13.62 7.90 -8.80
N GLN A 175 -14.65 8.58 -9.32
CA GLN A 175 -15.93 7.95 -9.66
C GLN A 175 -15.76 6.83 -10.69
N LYS A 176 -14.91 7.02 -11.71
CA LYS A 176 -14.60 5.97 -12.70
C LYS A 176 -13.92 4.77 -12.03
N ASP A 177 -12.99 5.01 -11.12
CA ASP A 177 -12.27 3.95 -10.41
C ASP A 177 -13.16 3.19 -9.40
N ILE A 178 -14.06 3.89 -8.71
CA ILE A 178 -15.09 3.26 -7.87
C ILE A 178 -16.04 2.42 -8.74
N HIS A 179 -16.55 2.97 -9.85
CA HIS A 179 -17.41 2.24 -10.78
C HIS A 179 -16.72 0.97 -11.31
N ARG A 180 -15.46 1.08 -11.74
CA ARG A 180 -14.65 -0.07 -12.18
C ARG A 180 -14.56 -1.12 -11.09
N SER A 181 -14.33 -0.72 -9.84
CA SER A 181 -14.26 -1.63 -8.69
C SER A 181 -15.58 -2.39 -8.51
N PHE A 182 -16.72 -1.70 -8.41
CA PHE A 182 -18.02 -2.35 -8.22
C PHE A 182 -18.40 -3.27 -9.40
N LYS A 183 -18.15 -2.83 -10.63
CA LYS A 183 -18.39 -3.66 -11.83
C LYS A 183 -17.50 -4.91 -11.86
N ALA A 184 -16.24 -4.77 -11.46
CA ALA A 184 -15.32 -5.90 -11.39
C ALA A 184 -15.66 -6.87 -10.26
N LEU A 185 -16.15 -6.34 -9.13
CA LEU A 185 -16.58 -7.15 -7.99
C LEU A 185 -17.87 -7.93 -8.24
N ASP A 186 -18.72 -7.47 -9.16
CA ASP A 186 -20.02 -8.08 -9.39
C ASP A 186 -19.91 -9.60 -9.63
N GLN A 187 -20.63 -10.39 -8.85
CA GLN A 187 -20.69 -11.85 -8.86
C GLN A 187 -19.41 -12.55 -8.37
N ILE A 188 -18.45 -11.81 -7.83
CA ILE A 188 -17.20 -12.35 -7.28
C ILE A 188 -16.86 -11.77 -5.91
N GLU A 189 -17.78 -11.04 -5.28
CA GLU A 189 -17.60 -10.37 -4.01
C GLU A 189 -17.11 -11.33 -2.94
N SER A 190 -17.61 -12.57 -2.92
CA SER A 190 -17.24 -13.56 -1.91
C SER A 190 -15.77 -13.96 -1.98
N TYR A 191 -15.17 -13.93 -3.17
CA TYR A 191 -13.74 -14.20 -3.36
C TYR A 191 -12.88 -13.05 -2.88
N VAL A 192 -13.23 -11.83 -3.28
CA VAL A 192 -12.47 -10.64 -2.90
C VAL A 192 -12.62 -10.34 -1.42
N PHE A 193 -13.84 -10.43 -0.88
CA PHE A 193 -14.07 -10.34 0.56
C PHE A 193 -13.38 -11.47 1.31
N GLY A 194 -13.39 -12.70 0.80
CA GLY A 194 -12.62 -13.81 1.38
C GLY A 194 -11.11 -13.54 1.43
N SER A 195 -10.53 -12.93 0.39
CA SER A 195 -9.13 -12.52 0.40
C SER A 195 -8.85 -11.44 1.46
N ILE A 196 -9.73 -10.44 1.59
CA ILE A 196 -9.62 -9.39 2.60
C ILE A 196 -9.78 -9.97 4.01
N ALA A 197 -10.84 -10.75 4.24
CA ALA A 197 -11.16 -11.38 5.52
C ALA A 197 -10.01 -12.26 6.02
N ARG A 198 -9.36 -13.02 5.13
CA ARG A 198 -8.18 -13.80 5.50
C ARG A 198 -7.00 -12.92 5.89
N THR A 199 -6.68 -11.88 5.11
CA THR A 199 -5.58 -10.96 5.47
C THR A 199 -5.83 -10.28 6.81
N LEU A 200 -7.07 -9.85 7.05
CA LEU A 200 -7.49 -9.20 8.28
C LEU A 200 -7.74 -10.21 9.44
N LYS A 201 -7.49 -11.51 9.23
CA LYS A 201 -7.70 -12.59 10.21
C LYS A 201 -9.13 -12.66 10.77
N LEU A 202 -10.13 -12.34 9.93
CA LEU A 202 -11.56 -12.42 10.25
C LEU A 202 -12.16 -13.80 9.93
N SER A 203 -11.47 -14.62 9.12
CA SER A 203 -11.92 -15.96 8.74
C SER A 203 -10.73 -16.90 8.56
N GLU A 204 -10.88 -18.14 9.01
CA GLU A 204 -9.88 -19.19 8.78
C GLU A 204 -10.21 -19.99 7.51
N GLY A 205 -9.21 -20.20 6.65
CA GLY A 205 -9.21 -21.26 5.63
C GLY A 205 -10.07 -21.08 4.38
N SER A 206 -11.21 -20.38 4.42
CA SER A 206 -12.07 -20.30 3.23
C SER A 206 -11.53 -19.35 2.15
N ARG A 207 -11.62 -19.77 0.89
CA ARG A 207 -11.39 -18.91 -0.28
C ARG A 207 -12.56 -17.99 -0.58
N ARG A 208 -13.76 -18.39 -0.20
CA ARG A 208 -14.99 -17.63 -0.38
C ARG A 208 -15.60 -17.32 0.97
N VAL A 209 -15.83 -16.05 1.25
CA VAL A 209 -16.53 -15.60 2.44
C VAL A 209 -17.69 -14.75 1.94
N GLY A 210 -18.93 -15.17 2.21
CA GLY A 210 -20.09 -14.36 1.86
C GLY A 210 -20.05 -13.01 2.56
N LEU A 211 -20.51 -11.96 1.87
CA LEU A 211 -20.70 -10.66 2.51
C LEU A 211 -21.76 -10.78 3.64
N PRO A 212 -21.56 -10.10 4.78
CA PRO A 212 -22.47 -10.24 5.91
C PRO A 212 -23.80 -9.52 5.63
N LYS A 213 -24.92 -10.08 6.12
CA LYS A 213 -26.23 -9.41 6.02
C LYS A 213 -26.27 -8.13 6.85
N GLU A 214 -25.82 -8.23 8.09
CA GLU A 214 -25.61 -7.07 8.95
C GLU A 214 -24.29 -6.40 8.56
N PRO A 215 -24.29 -5.09 8.27
CA PRO A 215 -23.07 -4.40 7.87
C PRO A 215 -21.99 -4.45 8.94
N ILE A 216 -20.77 -4.78 8.52
CA ILE A 216 -19.58 -4.61 9.36
C ILE A 216 -18.81 -3.37 8.92
N THR A 217 -18.22 -2.67 9.89
CA THR A 217 -17.25 -1.60 9.63
C THR A 217 -16.02 -1.84 10.47
N LEU A 218 -14.85 -1.87 9.84
CA LEU A 218 -13.57 -2.10 10.48
C LEU A 218 -12.60 -0.97 10.16
N PRO A 219 -11.90 -0.41 11.16
CA PRO A 219 -10.81 0.51 10.90
C PRO A 219 -9.59 -0.30 10.45
N ILE A 220 -9.04 0.09 9.31
CA ILE A 220 -7.88 -0.56 8.69
C ILE A 220 -6.77 0.45 8.43
N GLU A 221 -5.55 0.03 8.69
CA GLU A 221 -4.33 0.72 8.29
C GLU A 221 -3.83 0.10 6.98
N GLY A 222 -3.51 0.96 6.02
CA GLY A 222 -2.87 0.56 4.77
C GLY A 222 -1.56 1.30 4.52
N PRO A 223 -1.09 1.36 3.27
CA PRO A 223 0.12 2.08 2.91
C PRO A 223 0.11 3.54 3.38
N ASN A 224 1.30 4.13 3.48
CA ASN A 224 1.52 5.46 4.02
C ASN A 224 1.07 5.61 5.48
N ASN A 225 0.81 4.49 6.19
CA ASN A 225 0.20 4.46 7.52
C ASN A 225 -1.14 5.22 7.56
N GLU A 226 -1.89 5.21 6.45
CA GLU A 226 -3.20 5.85 6.38
C GLU A 226 -4.27 4.92 6.94
N ILE A 227 -5.07 5.45 7.87
CA ILE A 227 -6.20 4.75 8.49
C ILE A 227 -7.48 5.12 7.73
N PHE A 228 -8.22 4.11 7.29
CA PHE A 228 -9.50 4.22 6.60
C PHE A 228 -10.45 3.12 7.07
N LEU A 229 -11.72 3.22 6.70
CA LEU A 229 -12.74 2.27 7.13
C LEU A 229 -13.06 1.31 5.98
N LEU A 230 -12.94 0.01 6.24
CA LEU A 230 -13.56 -1.03 5.43
C LEU A 230 -15.01 -1.19 5.89
N TYR A 231 -15.95 -1.05 4.98
CA TYR A 231 -17.35 -1.41 5.20
C TYR A 231 -17.70 -2.58 4.28
N ALA A 232 -18.41 -3.58 4.81
CA ALA A 232 -18.86 -4.72 4.03
C ALA A 232 -20.30 -5.11 4.42
N SER A 233 -21.16 -5.31 3.42
CA SER A 233 -22.52 -5.83 3.60
C SER A 233 -23.02 -6.49 2.31
N SER A 234 -23.94 -7.44 2.38
CA SER A 234 -24.53 -8.07 1.19
C SER A 234 -25.32 -7.07 0.33
N GLU A 235 -25.87 -6.01 0.91
CA GLU A 235 -26.61 -4.97 0.19
C GLU A 235 -25.70 -4.02 -0.60
N LYS A 236 -24.65 -3.48 0.04
CA LYS A 236 -23.84 -2.38 -0.53
C LYS A 236 -22.41 -2.77 -0.91
N GLY A 237 -22.08 -4.05 -0.79
CA GLY A 237 -20.78 -4.61 -1.17
C GLY A 237 -19.64 -4.21 -0.24
N ILE A 238 -18.44 -4.20 -0.83
CA ILE A 238 -17.17 -3.83 -0.20
C ILE A 238 -16.91 -2.35 -0.48
N GLN A 239 -16.72 -1.56 0.56
CA GLN A 239 -16.47 -0.12 0.47
C GLN A 239 -15.27 0.28 1.31
N PHE A 240 -14.52 1.26 0.82
CA PHE A 240 -13.46 1.92 1.56
C PHE A 240 -13.80 3.38 1.75
N ARG A 241 -13.84 3.83 3.00
CA ARG A 241 -14.16 5.22 3.36
C ARG A 241 -12.92 5.87 3.94
N PHE A 242 -12.54 7.03 3.44
CA PHE A 242 -11.29 7.70 3.79
C PHE A 242 -11.56 8.99 4.56
N ASN A 243 -10.58 9.42 5.35
CA ASN A 243 -10.69 10.62 6.18
C ASN A 243 -10.78 11.89 5.31
N THR A 244 -11.92 12.57 5.37
CA THR A 244 -12.21 13.80 4.61
C THR A 244 -11.37 15.01 5.03
N LYS A 245 -10.65 14.94 6.16
CA LYS A 245 -9.70 15.98 6.59
C LYS A 245 -8.30 15.80 5.98
N LYS A 246 -8.04 14.65 5.34
CA LYS A 246 -6.77 14.35 4.65
C LYS A 246 -6.85 14.75 3.17
N ASP A 247 -5.69 14.80 2.52
CA ASP A 247 -5.63 14.96 1.08
C ASP A 247 -6.30 13.77 0.37
N ALA A 248 -7.12 14.06 -0.64
CA ALA A 248 -7.89 13.08 -1.39
C ALA A 248 -7.02 12.21 -2.31
N LYS A 249 -5.77 12.59 -2.54
CA LYS A 249 -4.83 11.89 -3.41
C LYS A 249 -4.64 10.41 -3.02
N TYR A 250 -4.57 10.11 -1.72
CA TYR A 250 -4.47 8.72 -1.25
C TYR A 250 -5.72 7.92 -1.61
N ARG A 251 -6.93 8.47 -1.39
CA ARG A 251 -8.20 7.87 -1.82
C ARG A 251 -8.18 7.54 -3.31
N ASP A 252 -7.75 8.49 -4.13
CA ASP A 252 -7.75 8.32 -5.59
C ASP A 252 -6.76 7.23 -6.04
N PHE A 253 -5.57 7.20 -5.45
CA PHE A 253 -4.62 6.11 -5.69
C PHE A 253 -5.18 4.77 -5.23
N PHE A 254 -5.79 4.71 -4.05
CA PHE A 254 -6.37 3.49 -3.51
C PHE A 254 -7.47 2.94 -4.40
N TRP A 255 -8.45 3.74 -4.81
CA TRP A 255 -9.53 3.26 -5.66
C TRP A 255 -9.04 2.76 -7.02
N ASN A 256 -8.08 3.45 -7.65
CA ASN A 256 -7.48 2.96 -8.88
C ASN A 256 -6.79 1.60 -8.69
N GLN A 257 -6.03 1.44 -7.60
CA GLN A 257 -5.31 0.20 -7.33
C GLN A 257 -6.24 -0.95 -6.91
N PHE A 258 -7.27 -0.65 -6.12
CA PHE A 258 -8.28 -1.62 -5.75
C PHE A 258 -9.11 -2.07 -6.95
N ALA A 259 -9.45 -1.16 -7.88
CA ALA A 259 -10.10 -1.51 -9.14
C ALA A 259 -9.27 -2.53 -9.95
N LYS A 260 -7.97 -2.27 -10.12
CA LYS A 260 -7.04 -3.21 -10.80
C LYS A 260 -6.99 -4.56 -10.10
N TYR A 261 -6.94 -4.57 -8.77
CA TYR A 261 -6.95 -5.78 -7.97
C TYR A 261 -8.25 -6.59 -8.17
N ALA A 262 -9.42 -5.95 -8.14
CA ALA A 262 -10.71 -6.60 -8.38
C ALA A 262 -10.82 -7.11 -9.83
N GLU A 263 -10.37 -6.34 -10.81
CA GLU A 263 -10.32 -6.74 -12.22
C GLU A 263 -9.42 -7.98 -12.42
N GLY A 264 -8.28 -8.03 -11.73
CA GLY A 264 -7.37 -9.18 -11.71
C GLY A 264 -8.05 -10.44 -11.17
N TRP A 265 -8.76 -10.34 -10.05
CA TRP A 265 -9.56 -11.45 -9.51
C TRP A 265 -10.63 -11.92 -10.50
N LYS A 266 -11.40 -11.00 -11.10
CA LYS A 266 -12.44 -11.36 -12.07
C LYS A 266 -11.85 -12.10 -13.26
N LYS A 267 -10.72 -11.63 -13.79
CA LYS A 267 -10.03 -12.28 -14.91
C LYS A 267 -9.63 -13.72 -14.56
N VAL A 268 -9.08 -13.95 -13.38
CA VAL A 268 -8.70 -15.30 -12.93
C VAL A 268 -9.93 -16.18 -12.74
N ILE A 269 -10.96 -15.71 -12.04
CA ILE A 269 -12.19 -16.46 -11.79
C ILE A 269 -12.86 -16.91 -13.09
N LEU A 270 -13.00 -16.00 -14.05
CA LEU A 270 -13.61 -16.29 -15.34
C LEU A 270 -12.75 -17.24 -16.18
N LYS A 271 -11.43 -17.05 -16.19
CA LYS A 271 -10.51 -17.92 -16.93
C LYS A 271 -10.52 -19.35 -16.39
N GLU A 272 -10.53 -19.50 -15.06
CA GLU A 272 -10.47 -20.80 -14.39
C GLU A 272 -11.87 -21.42 -14.16
N GLY A 273 -12.94 -20.77 -14.61
CA GLY A 273 -14.31 -21.28 -14.53
C GLY A 273 -14.84 -21.47 -13.11
N TRP A 274 -14.42 -20.66 -12.15
CA TRP A 274 -14.90 -20.83 -10.78
C TRP A 274 -16.36 -20.39 -10.60
N PRO A 275 -17.10 -20.99 -9.65
CA PRO A 275 -18.51 -20.64 -9.43
C PRO A 275 -18.71 -19.18 -9.03
N LEU A 276 -19.54 -18.47 -9.78
CA LEU A 276 -19.91 -17.09 -9.49
C LEU A 276 -20.91 -16.99 -8.32
N ASP A 277 -20.90 -15.86 -7.63
CA ASP A 277 -21.91 -15.53 -6.62
C ASP A 277 -23.28 -15.43 -7.29
N GLN A 278 -24.29 -16.01 -6.63
CA GLN A 278 -25.68 -16.00 -7.10
C GLN A 278 -26.46 -15.00 -6.26
N TYR A 279 -27.25 -14.17 -6.93
CA TYR A 279 -28.11 -13.19 -6.27
C TYR A 279 -29.57 -13.63 -6.38
N LYS A 280 -30.32 -13.48 -5.28
CA LYS A 280 -31.77 -13.63 -5.28
C LYS A 280 -32.49 -12.30 -5.46
N ASP A 281 -31.88 -11.22 -4.98
CA ASP A 281 -32.44 -9.85 -4.93
C ASP A 281 -31.40 -8.82 -5.43
N ASN A 282 -31.63 -7.53 -5.13
CA ASN A 282 -30.67 -6.44 -5.34
C ASN A 282 -29.26 -6.83 -4.85
N HIS A 283 -28.26 -6.59 -5.69
CA HIS A 283 -26.85 -6.88 -5.40
C HIS A 283 -26.01 -5.59 -5.36
N PRO A 284 -24.80 -5.62 -4.79
CA PRO A 284 -23.99 -4.44 -4.54
C PRO A 284 -23.76 -3.52 -5.74
N TYR A 285 -23.61 -4.09 -6.94
CA TYR A 285 -23.41 -3.30 -8.13
C TYR A 285 -24.68 -2.55 -8.57
N GLU A 286 -25.86 -3.13 -8.43
CA GLU A 286 -27.14 -2.43 -8.66
C GLU A 286 -27.33 -1.29 -7.66
N TRP A 287 -27.02 -1.54 -6.38
CA TRP A 287 -27.02 -0.49 -5.36
C TRP A 287 -26.10 0.68 -5.76
N TYR A 288 -24.88 0.40 -6.24
CA TYR A 288 -23.95 1.43 -6.67
C TYR A 288 -24.47 2.19 -7.90
N LYS A 289 -25.05 1.51 -8.90
CA LYS A 289 -25.66 2.17 -10.06
C LYS A 289 -26.81 3.09 -9.65
N PHE A 290 -27.64 2.67 -8.70
CA PHE A 290 -28.71 3.51 -8.16
C PHE A 290 -28.14 4.77 -7.47
N LEU A 291 -27.11 4.62 -6.63
CA LEU A 291 -26.39 5.74 -6.02
C LEU A 291 -25.86 6.72 -7.09
N GLU A 292 -25.20 6.21 -8.12
CA GLU A 292 -24.64 7.02 -9.22
C GLU A 292 -25.73 7.75 -10.01
N GLN A 293 -26.88 7.12 -10.25
CA GLN A 293 -28.02 7.73 -10.95
C GLN A 293 -28.69 8.83 -10.12
N ASN A 294 -28.89 8.63 -8.81
CA ASN A 294 -29.51 9.65 -7.97
C ASN A 294 -28.58 10.86 -7.76
N THR A 295 -27.28 10.62 -7.61
CA THR A 295 -26.29 11.71 -7.52
C THR A 295 -26.29 12.58 -8.78
N LYS A 296 -26.66 12.04 -9.96
CA LYS A 296 -26.84 12.83 -11.19
C LYS A 296 -28.07 13.74 -11.14
N LYS A 297 -29.18 13.25 -10.57
CA LYS A 297 -30.47 13.97 -10.53
C LYS A 297 -30.42 15.17 -9.56
N ASP A 298 -29.72 15.02 -8.44
CA ASP A 298 -29.70 16.05 -7.38
C ASP A 298 -28.75 17.23 -7.65
N GLY A 299 -28.16 17.32 -8.86
CA GLY A 299 -27.29 18.43 -9.26
C GLY A 299 -25.99 18.56 -8.45
N ALA A 300 -25.71 17.59 -7.58
CA ALA A 300 -24.57 17.51 -6.65
C ALA A 300 -24.38 18.77 -5.79
N LYS A 301 -25.30 19.00 -4.83
CA LYS A 301 -24.98 19.71 -3.59
C LYS A 301 -24.30 18.82 -2.54
N ASP A 302 -24.16 17.52 -2.80
CA ASP A 302 -23.56 16.58 -1.85
C ASP A 302 -22.05 16.74 -1.76
N LEU A 303 -21.63 17.43 -0.68
CA LEU A 303 -20.24 17.63 -0.34
C LEU A 303 -19.51 16.31 0.01
N LYS A 304 -20.27 15.23 0.30
CA LYS A 304 -19.75 13.92 0.76
C LYS A 304 -20.71 12.78 0.37
N ILE A 305 -20.18 11.71 -0.19
CA ILE A 305 -20.90 10.46 -0.48
C ILE A 305 -20.43 9.39 0.51
N GLY A 306 -21.38 8.70 1.15
CA GLY A 306 -21.12 7.60 2.08
C GLY A 306 -21.47 7.85 3.55
N LEU A 307 -22.11 8.99 3.87
CA LEU A 307 -22.52 9.35 5.24
C LEU A 307 -23.98 9.00 5.57
N SER A 308 -24.83 8.76 4.59
CA SER A 308 -26.29 8.74 4.79
C SER A 308 -26.90 7.34 4.86
N ILE A 309 -26.33 6.38 5.61
CA ILE A 309 -27.04 5.19 6.13
C ILE A 309 -26.41 4.74 7.46
N LEU A 310 -26.35 5.65 8.44
CA LEU A 310 -26.13 5.36 9.88
C LEU A 310 -27.23 6.04 10.71
N LYS A 311 -28.47 6.06 10.19
CA LYS A 311 -29.67 6.32 10.98
C LYS A 311 -30.54 5.08 10.94
#